data_AF-S5UU26-F1
#
_entry.id   AF-S5UU26-F1
#
_cell.length_a   1.000
_cell.length_b   1.000
_cell.length_c   1.000
_cell.angle_alpha   90.00
_cell.angle_beta   90.00
_cell.angle_gamma   90.00
#
_symmetry.space_group_name_H-M   'P 1'
#
loop_
_entity.id
_entity.type
_entity.pdbx_description
1 polymer ?
#
loop_
_entity_poly.entity_id
_entity_poly.type
_entity_poly.pdbx_seq_one_letter_code
_entity_poly.pdbx_strand_id
1 'polypeptide(L)'
;MHLAMVFLSVAPANTVTKQHGQAIEDWVFPEFEQNWKLFAPNPLQQNIAVQVRAELRTKEGGLFTTGWYDLSARDGADIDGNLAPSHTQQNELRRGWDFFVATHGADNRPIGMRGSLSEQYVRRIVVMRLNREDTIHREGVVRRVQVRSSTTNVQPPAWSQEKISDKPVYRVLPWWTVSADEAAGGVR
;
A
#
# COMPACT_ATOMS: atom_id res chain seq x y z
N MET A 1 32.04 -7.46 11.68
CA MET A 1 30.82 -8.25 12.01
C MET A 1 29.72 -8.10 10.97
N HIS A 2 29.41 -6.88 10.49
CA HIS A 2 28.34 -6.65 9.51
C HIS A 2 28.51 -7.38 8.18
N LEU A 3 29.73 -7.41 7.64
CA LEU A 3 30.04 -8.10 6.39
C LEU A 3 29.82 -9.62 6.45
N ALA A 4 30.06 -10.22 7.63
CA ALA A 4 29.84 -11.64 7.86
C ALA A 4 28.34 -11.98 7.96
N MET A 5 27.55 -11.11 8.61
CA MET A 5 26.10 -11.29 8.72
C MET A 5 25.40 -11.13 7.36
N VAL A 6 25.81 -10.15 6.54
CA VAL A 6 25.31 -9.98 5.17
C VAL A 6 25.73 -11.14 4.27
N PHE A 7 26.96 -11.64 4.39
CA PHE A 7 27.39 -12.82 3.65
C PHE A 7 26.54 -14.05 4.02
N LEU A 8 26.28 -14.27 5.31
CA LEU A 8 25.45 -15.38 5.76
C LEU A 8 23.98 -15.27 5.32
N SER A 9 23.45 -14.06 5.10
CA SER A 9 22.07 -13.89 4.60
C SER A 9 21.91 -14.18 3.11
N VAL A 10 23.01 -14.23 2.34
CA VAL A 10 23.00 -14.56 0.89
C VAL A 10 23.72 -15.87 0.56
N ALA A 11 24.43 -16.46 1.51
CA ALA A 11 25.16 -17.70 1.31
C ALA A 11 24.21 -18.91 1.20
N PRO A 12 24.56 -19.94 0.40
CA PRO A 12 23.82 -21.20 0.36
C PRO A 12 23.72 -21.84 1.76
N ALA A 13 22.59 -22.51 2.03
CA ALA A 13 22.27 -23.03 3.35
C ALA A 13 23.39 -23.93 3.93
N ASN A 14 23.98 -23.47 5.03
CA ASN A 14 25.00 -24.17 5.80
C ASN A 14 24.52 -24.42 7.24
N THR A 15 25.26 -25.21 8.00
CA THR A 15 24.91 -25.65 9.36
C THR A 15 24.73 -24.47 10.34
N VAL A 16 25.43 -23.35 10.12
CA VAL A 16 25.36 -22.14 10.96
C VAL A 16 24.09 -21.33 10.64
N THR A 17 23.75 -21.14 9.36
CA THR A 17 22.48 -20.51 8.94
C THR A 17 21.24 -21.30 9.37
N LYS A 18 21.34 -22.63 9.52
CA LYS A 18 20.22 -23.46 10.01
C LYS A 18 19.99 -23.35 11.52
N GLN A 19 21.03 -23.10 12.31
CA GLN A 19 20.93 -22.98 13.78
C GLN A 19 20.70 -21.55 14.26
N HIS A 20 21.13 -20.53 13.49
CA HIS A 20 21.07 -19.12 13.88
C HIS A 20 20.38 -18.21 12.86
N GLY A 21 19.65 -18.77 11.89
CA GLY A 21 18.98 -18.01 10.82
C GLY A 21 18.11 -16.86 11.34
N GLN A 22 17.34 -17.10 12.40
CA GLN A 22 16.45 -16.08 12.99
C GLN A 22 17.21 -14.85 13.52
N ALA A 23 18.39 -15.04 14.15
CA ALA A 23 19.21 -13.93 14.64
C ALA A 23 19.94 -13.17 13.52
N ILE A 24 20.16 -13.82 12.37
CA ILE A 24 20.73 -13.19 11.17
C ILE A 24 19.66 -12.36 10.46
N GLU A 25 18.45 -12.89 10.32
CA GLU A 25 17.29 -12.22 9.74
C GLU A 25 16.89 -10.98 10.56
N ASP A 26 16.80 -11.10 11.88
CA ASP A 26 16.50 -9.99 12.80
C ASP A 26 17.54 -8.86 12.76
N TRP A 27 18.77 -9.15 12.34
CA TRP A 27 19.87 -8.18 12.24
C TRP A 27 19.99 -7.55 10.84
N VAL A 28 19.68 -8.28 9.77
CA VAL A 28 19.84 -7.81 8.38
C VAL A 28 18.59 -7.08 7.86
N PHE A 29 17.39 -7.60 8.13
CA PHE A 29 16.15 -7.03 7.59
C PHE A 29 15.72 -5.65 8.13
N PRO A 30 16.20 -5.15 9.28
CA PRO A 30 15.97 -3.75 9.66
C PRO A 30 16.69 -2.74 8.75
N GLU A 31 17.86 -3.11 8.22
CA GLU A 31 18.79 -2.20 7.51
C GLU A 31 18.82 -2.42 5.99
N PHE A 32 18.49 -3.62 5.51
CA PHE A 32 18.52 -3.97 4.08
C PHE A 32 17.23 -4.68 3.65
N GLU A 33 16.32 -3.96 2.98
CA GLU A 33 15.18 -4.56 2.27
C GLU A 33 15.69 -5.37 1.06
N GLN A 34 15.60 -6.71 1.10
CA GLN A 34 15.89 -7.56 -0.06
C GLN A 34 14.75 -7.47 -1.09
N ASN A 35 14.85 -6.54 -2.03
CA ASN A 35 13.93 -6.41 -3.15
C ASN A 35 14.52 -7.04 -4.43
N TRP A 36 14.61 -8.37 -4.49
CA TRP A 36 15.11 -9.13 -5.66
C TRP A 36 14.08 -9.25 -6.80
N LYS A 37 13.29 -8.22 -7.05
CA LYS A 37 12.22 -8.25 -8.06
C LYS A 37 12.73 -8.13 -9.50
N LEU A 38 14.04 -7.93 -9.71
CA LEU A 38 14.65 -7.64 -11.01
C LEU A 38 15.29 -8.86 -11.71
N PHE A 39 15.46 -10.00 -11.02
CA PHE A 39 16.21 -11.16 -11.55
C PHE A 39 15.39 -12.46 -11.65
N ALA A 40 14.09 -12.43 -11.34
CA ALA A 40 13.21 -13.57 -11.53
C ALA A 40 12.63 -13.57 -12.97
N PRO A 41 12.55 -14.73 -13.67
CA PRO A 41 12.18 -14.80 -15.10
C PRO A 41 10.78 -14.27 -15.46
N ASN A 42 9.93 -13.96 -14.48
CA ASN A 42 8.68 -13.23 -14.67
C ASN A 42 8.59 -12.18 -13.56
N PRO A 43 8.98 -10.90 -13.78
CA PRO A 43 8.66 -9.85 -12.84
C PRO A 43 7.13 -9.87 -12.62
N LEU A 44 6.65 -9.64 -11.40
CA LEU A 44 5.19 -9.58 -11.15
C LEU A 44 4.57 -8.49 -12.04
N GLN A 45 4.02 -8.90 -13.17
CA GLN A 45 3.30 -8.06 -14.13
C GLN A 45 1.88 -7.86 -13.62
N GLN A 46 1.75 -7.11 -12.52
CA GLN A 46 0.47 -6.85 -11.86
C GLN A 46 0.21 -5.36 -11.74
N ASN A 47 -1.00 -4.96 -12.11
CA ASN A 47 -1.54 -3.63 -11.82
C ASN A 47 -2.20 -3.67 -10.45
N ILE A 48 -1.72 -2.84 -9.53
CA ILE A 48 -2.27 -2.72 -8.18
C ILE A 48 -2.92 -1.35 -8.07
N ALA A 49 -4.25 -1.33 -7.98
CA ALA A 49 -5.01 -0.13 -7.67
C ALA A 49 -5.31 -0.07 -6.17
N VAL A 50 -5.02 1.07 -5.53
CA VAL A 50 -5.39 1.32 -4.13
C VAL A 50 -6.70 2.08 -4.11
N GLN A 51 -7.68 1.51 -3.44
CA GLN A 51 -9.04 2.03 -3.37
C GLN A 51 -9.42 2.28 -1.91
N VAL A 52 -10.25 3.30 -1.68
CA VAL A 52 -10.71 3.67 -0.34
C VAL A 52 -12.22 3.85 -0.32
N ARG A 53 -12.86 3.50 0.79
CA ARG A 53 -14.20 3.94 1.13
C ARG A 53 -14.22 4.54 2.53
N ALA A 54 -15.19 5.39 2.79
CA ALA A 54 -15.34 6.07 4.07
C ALA A 54 -16.70 5.73 4.70
N GLU A 55 -16.72 5.70 6.03
CA GLU A 55 -17.96 5.93 6.78
C GLU A 55 -17.98 7.36 7.27
N LEU A 56 -19.06 8.06 6.93
CA LEU A 56 -19.29 9.46 7.23
C LEU A 56 -20.35 9.59 8.31
N ARG A 57 -20.18 10.60 9.17
CA ARG A 57 -21.27 11.17 9.96
C ARG A 57 -21.90 12.30 9.16
N THR A 58 -23.13 12.09 8.72
CA THR A 58 -23.89 13.09 7.97
C THR A 58 -24.28 14.27 8.86
N LYS A 59 -24.61 15.41 8.25
CA LYS A 59 -25.08 16.62 8.95
C LYS A 59 -26.37 16.39 9.73
N GLU A 60 -27.18 15.44 9.28
CA GLU A 60 -28.42 15.00 9.92
C GLU A 60 -28.17 14.02 11.10
N GLY A 61 -26.90 13.70 11.39
CA GLY A 61 -26.50 12.84 12.50
C GLY A 61 -26.47 11.34 12.18
N GLY A 62 -26.94 10.94 11.00
CA GLY A 62 -26.91 9.56 10.50
C GLY A 62 -25.53 9.09 10.04
N LEU A 63 -25.35 7.77 9.94
CA LEU A 63 -24.14 7.15 9.38
C LEU A 63 -24.37 6.76 7.91
N PHE A 64 -23.41 7.07 7.06
CA PHE A 64 -23.42 6.72 5.65
C PHE A 64 -22.08 6.09 5.26
N THR A 65 -22.09 4.98 4.53
CA THR A 65 -20.87 4.37 4.00
C THR A 65 -20.82 4.58 2.49
N THR A 66 -19.72 5.15 2.01
CA THR A 66 -19.54 5.43 0.59
C THR A 66 -19.26 4.17 -0.23
N GLY A 67 -19.34 4.31 -1.55
CA GLY A 67 -18.71 3.37 -2.48
C GLY A 67 -17.18 3.38 -2.38
N TRP A 68 -16.54 2.52 -3.16
CA TRP A 68 -15.08 2.50 -3.31
C TRP A 68 -14.64 3.55 -4.32
N TYR A 69 -13.76 4.45 -3.88
CA TYR A 69 -13.06 5.41 -4.71
C TYR A 69 -11.69 4.84 -5.10
N ASP A 70 -11.36 4.93 -6.39
CA ASP A 70 -10.07 4.46 -6.90
C ASP A 70 -9.05 5.60 -6.92
N LEU A 71 -8.18 5.62 -5.90
CA LEU A 71 -7.17 6.66 -5.74
C LEU A 71 -6.05 6.51 -6.78
N SER A 72 -5.75 5.28 -7.19
CA SER A 72 -4.77 5.01 -8.23
C SER A 72 -5.25 5.45 -9.61
N ALA A 73 -6.52 5.23 -9.93
CA ALA A 73 -7.12 5.73 -11.16
C ALA A 73 -7.14 7.26 -11.18
N ARG A 74 -7.42 7.90 -10.04
CA ARG A 74 -7.37 9.36 -9.92
C ARG A 74 -5.96 9.91 -10.15
N ASP A 75 -4.95 9.31 -9.53
CA ASP A 75 -3.55 9.68 -9.79
C ASP A 75 -3.20 9.49 -11.27
N GLY A 76 -3.64 8.39 -11.90
CA GLY A 76 -3.42 8.16 -13.33
C GLY A 76 -4.03 9.26 -14.21
N ALA A 77 -5.24 9.71 -13.90
CA ALA A 77 -5.92 10.77 -14.63
C ALA A 77 -5.23 12.15 -14.46
N ASP A 78 -4.67 12.44 -13.28
CA ASP A 78 -3.92 13.69 -13.03
C ASP A 78 -2.54 13.70 -13.73
N ILE A 79 -2.06 12.54 -14.14
CA ILE A 79 -0.80 12.35 -14.90
C ILE A 79 -1.05 12.43 -16.41
N ASP A 80 -2.18 11.90 -16.87
CA ASP A 80 -2.49 11.80 -18.30
C ASP A 80 -2.47 13.19 -18.96
N GLY A 81 -1.67 13.34 -20.01
CA GLY A 81 -1.48 14.61 -20.72
C GLY A 81 -0.74 15.74 -19.96
N ASN A 82 -0.24 15.49 -18.74
CA ASN A 82 0.49 16.49 -17.97
C ASN A 82 1.97 16.54 -18.40
N LEU A 83 2.43 17.71 -18.88
CA LEU A 83 3.80 17.90 -19.40
C LEU A 83 4.87 18.00 -18.31
N ALA A 84 4.49 18.29 -17.07
CA ALA A 84 5.43 18.45 -15.96
C ALA A 84 4.82 17.94 -14.64
N PRO A 85 4.49 16.64 -14.54
CA PRO A 85 3.80 16.13 -13.37
C PRO A 85 4.76 15.96 -12.19
N SER A 86 4.25 16.15 -10.97
CA SER A 86 5.04 16.01 -9.75
C SER A 86 5.33 14.55 -9.43
N HIS A 87 6.58 14.13 -9.54
CA HIS A 87 7.01 12.77 -9.18
C HIS A 87 6.65 12.38 -7.74
N THR A 88 6.64 13.34 -6.81
CA THR A 88 6.25 13.10 -5.42
C THR A 88 4.79 12.69 -5.34
N GLN A 89 3.88 13.44 -5.97
CA GLN A 89 2.45 13.13 -5.95
C GLN A 89 2.16 11.78 -6.62
N GLN A 90 2.79 11.52 -7.76
CA GLN A 90 2.62 10.28 -8.52
C GLN A 90 3.04 9.04 -7.74
N ASN A 91 4.10 9.14 -6.94
CA ASN A 91 4.67 7.99 -6.25
C ASN A 91 4.24 7.89 -4.80
N GLU A 92 3.64 8.91 -4.20
CA GLU A 92 3.27 8.93 -2.78
C GLU A 92 2.40 7.72 -2.41
N LEU A 93 1.26 7.53 -3.08
CA LEU A 93 0.35 6.44 -2.77
C LEU A 93 0.98 5.07 -3.04
N ARG A 94 1.69 4.94 -4.17
CA ARG A 94 2.37 3.68 -4.52
C ARG A 94 3.43 3.32 -3.48
N ARG A 95 4.28 4.27 -3.09
CA ARG A 95 5.36 4.06 -2.11
C ARG A 95 4.80 3.81 -0.72
N GLY A 96 3.73 4.50 -0.33
CA GLY A 96 3.02 4.23 0.92
C GLY A 96 2.43 2.82 0.95
N TRP A 97 1.83 2.38 -0.16
CA TRP A 97 1.30 1.02 -0.28
C TRP A 97 2.39 -0.05 -0.28
N ASP A 98 3.48 0.15 -1.02
CA ASP A 98 4.64 -0.75 -1.03
C ASP A 98 5.21 -0.90 0.39
N PHE A 99 5.34 0.20 1.13
CA PHE A 99 5.76 0.19 2.53
C PHE A 99 4.80 -0.61 3.41
N PHE A 100 3.49 -0.36 3.29
CA PHE A 100 2.47 -1.12 4.03
C PHE A 100 2.57 -2.62 3.76
N VAL A 101 2.66 -3.03 2.50
CA VAL A 101 2.74 -4.45 2.11
C VAL A 101 4.00 -5.10 2.67
N ALA A 102 5.14 -4.41 2.66
CA ALA A 102 6.40 -4.92 3.18
C ALA A 102 6.39 -5.12 4.71
N THR A 103 5.51 -4.44 5.44
CA THR A 103 5.48 -4.45 6.92
C THR A 103 4.19 -5.03 7.50
N HIS A 104 3.40 -5.76 6.69
CA HIS A 104 2.17 -6.40 7.14
C HIS A 104 2.10 -7.86 6.72
N GLY A 105 1.64 -8.71 7.65
CA GLY A 105 1.32 -10.11 7.37
C GLY A 105 0.14 -10.26 6.40
N ALA A 106 -0.08 -11.46 5.90
CA ALA A 106 -1.23 -11.79 5.03
C ALA A 106 -2.59 -11.56 5.73
N ASP A 107 -2.60 -11.55 7.06
CA ASP A 107 -3.74 -11.24 7.92
C ASP A 107 -3.95 -9.73 8.15
N ASN A 108 -3.17 -8.87 7.48
CA ASN A 108 -3.15 -7.42 7.63
C ASN A 108 -2.75 -6.93 9.03
N ARG A 109 -1.99 -7.72 9.79
CA ARG A 109 -1.43 -7.24 11.06
C ARG A 109 -0.08 -6.57 10.86
N PRO A 110 0.18 -5.43 11.54
CA PRO A 110 1.46 -4.74 11.45
C PRO A 110 2.58 -5.57 12.09
N ILE A 111 3.73 -5.59 11.44
CA ILE A 111 4.96 -6.23 11.93
C ILE A 111 5.85 -5.13 12.52
N GLY A 112 5.95 -5.13 13.85
CA GLY A 112 6.77 -4.18 14.60
C GLY A 112 6.37 -2.71 14.39
N MET A 113 7.27 -1.80 14.76
CA MET A 113 7.03 -0.35 14.72
C MET A 113 6.83 0.18 13.29
N ARG A 114 7.57 -0.36 12.32
CA ARG A 114 7.45 0.05 10.91
C ARG A 114 6.05 -0.27 10.35
N GLY A 115 5.46 -1.40 10.75
CA GLY A 115 4.08 -1.76 10.44
C GLY A 115 3.10 -0.67 10.87
N SER A 116 3.09 -0.32 12.15
CA SER A 116 2.19 0.71 12.68
C SER A 116 2.42 2.10 12.08
N LEU A 117 3.66 2.45 11.70
CA LEU A 117 3.95 3.70 10.99
C LEU A 117 3.43 3.69 9.56
N SER A 118 3.56 2.57 8.85
CA SER A 118 3.04 2.44 7.48
C SER A 118 1.51 2.55 7.43
N GLU A 119 0.78 2.01 8.42
CA GLU A 119 -0.68 2.16 8.56
C GLU A 119 -1.06 3.63 8.71
N GLN A 120 -0.40 4.34 9.62
CA GLN A 120 -0.64 5.76 9.84
C GLN A 120 -0.35 6.58 8.59
N TYR A 121 0.74 6.26 7.89
CA TYR A 121 1.12 6.94 6.65
C TYR A 121 0.08 6.75 5.54
N VAL A 122 -0.30 5.50 5.24
CA VAL A 122 -1.34 5.21 4.23
C VAL A 122 -2.67 5.84 4.62
N ARG A 123 -3.09 5.72 5.88
CA ARG A 123 -4.31 6.33 6.41
C ARG A 123 -4.32 7.85 6.19
N ARG A 124 -3.20 8.52 6.44
CA ARG A 124 -3.08 9.98 6.24
C ARG A 124 -3.18 10.36 4.78
N ILE A 125 -2.50 9.63 3.88
CA ILE A 125 -2.61 9.85 2.42
C ILE A 125 -4.08 9.73 1.98
N VAL A 126 -4.76 8.65 2.37
CA VAL A 126 -6.14 8.43 1.91
C VAL A 126 -7.12 9.45 2.49
N VAL A 127 -6.99 9.83 3.77
CA VAL A 127 -7.84 10.85 4.39
C VAL A 127 -7.60 12.22 3.74
N MET A 128 -6.35 12.60 3.51
CA MET A 128 -6.03 13.86 2.82
C MET A 128 -6.61 13.90 1.40
N ARG A 129 -6.61 12.77 0.68
CA ARG A 129 -7.16 12.69 -0.67
C ARG A 129 -8.69 12.70 -0.67
N LEU A 130 -9.33 12.01 0.28
CA LEU A 130 -10.77 12.09 0.48
C LEU A 130 -11.22 13.52 0.85
N ASN A 131 -10.41 14.25 1.62
CA ASN A 131 -10.62 15.66 1.94
C ASN A 131 -10.31 16.62 0.77
N ARG A 132 -9.97 16.13 -0.42
CA ARG A 132 -9.94 16.95 -1.64
C ARG A 132 -11.15 16.71 -2.52
N GLU A 133 -11.98 15.73 -2.16
CA GLU A 133 -13.16 15.35 -2.91
C GLU A 133 -14.38 16.13 -2.37
N ASP A 134 -14.87 17.09 -3.15
CA ASP A 134 -15.96 17.98 -2.76
C ASP A 134 -17.28 17.25 -2.44
N THR A 135 -17.49 16.05 -2.99
CA THR A 135 -18.68 15.24 -2.68
C THR A 135 -18.65 14.75 -1.24
N ILE A 136 -17.51 14.24 -0.76
CA ILE A 136 -17.34 13.73 0.61
C ILE A 136 -17.57 14.83 1.64
N HIS A 137 -17.01 16.02 1.41
CA HIS A 137 -17.19 17.16 2.32
C HIS A 137 -18.63 17.65 2.41
N ARG A 138 -19.41 17.51 1.34
CA ARG A 138 -20.83 17.89 1.36
C ARG A 138 -21.66 16.89 2.14
N GLU A 139 -21.32 15.60 2.05
CA GLU A 139 -22.06 14.50 2.67
C GLU A 139 -21.84 14.39 4.20
N GLY A 140 -20.65 14.70 4.72
CA GLY A 140 -20.40 14.66 6.16
C GLY A 140 -18.94 14.68 6.58
N VAL A 141 -18.69 14.28 7.83
CA VAL A 141 -17.33 14.18 8.41
C VAL A 141 -16.89 12.71 8.42
N VAL A 142 -15.68 12.44 7.93
CA VAL A 142 -15.10 11.09 7.90
C VAL A 142 -14.86 10.59 9.32
N ARG A 143 -15.42 9.42 9.66
CA ARG A 143 -15.24 8.75 10.98
C ARG A 143 -14.24 7.62 10.92
N ARG A 144 -14.33 6.80 9.88
CA ARG A 144 -13.43 5.68 9.62
C ARG A 144 -13.28 5.50 8.12
N VAL A 145 -12.13 4.97 7.72
CA VAL A 145 -11.82 4.62 6.34
C VAL A 145 -11.52 3.14 6.25
N GLN A 146 -11.84 2.55 5.11
CA GLN A 146 -11.39 1.22 4.75
C GLN A 146 -10.66 1.30 3.44
N VAL A 147 -9.47 0.71 3.41
CA VAL A 147 -8.62 0.67 2.22
C VAL A 147 -8.59 -0.75 1.68
N ARG A 148 -8.48 -0.90 0.37
CA ARG A 148 -8.19 -2.18 -0.27
C ARG A 148 -7.22 -1.99 -1.43
N SER A 149 -6.47 -3.03 -1.76
CA SER A 149 -5.93 -3.15 -3.11
C SER A 149 -6.86 -3.95 -4.00
N SER A 150 -6.90 -3.58 -5.29
CA SER A 150 -7.41 -4.38 -6.39
C SER A 150 -6.24 -4.72 -7.30
N THR A 151 -5.83 -5.99 -7.30
CA THR A 151 -4.69 -6.48 -8.07
C THR A 151 -5.20 -7.22 -9.30
N THR A 152 -4.81 -6.76 -10.48
CA THR A 152 -5.10 -7.41 -11.77
C THR A 152 -3.81 -7.76 -12.47
N ASN A 153 -3.80 -8.83 -13.26
CA ASN A 153 -2.62 -9.13 -14.08
C ASN A 153 -2.57 -8.21 -15.29
N VAL A 154 -1.38 -7.71 -15.62
CA VAL A 154 -1.13 -7.02 -16.88
C VAL A 154 -1.36 -8.04 -17.99
N GLN A 155 -2.19 -7.66 -18.96
CA GLN A 155 -2.52 -8.57 -20.06
C GLN A 155 -1.32 -8.74 -20.97
N PRO A 156 -1.06 -9.98 -21.42
CA PRO A 156 0.04 -10.22 -22.33
C PRO A 156 -0.21 -9.50 -23.66
N PRO A 157 0.85 -9.10 -24.39
CA PRO A 157 0.72 -8.40 -25.65
C PRO A 157 0.06 -9.30 -26.71
N ALA A 158 -0.54 -8.71 -27.73
CA ALA A 158 -1.35 -9.41 -28.74
C ALA A 158 -0.62 -10.54 -29.49
N TRP A 159 0.71 -10.54 -29.51
CA TRP A 159 1.52 -11.59 -30.13
C TRP A 159 1.81 -12.80 -29.22
N SER A 160 1.46 -12.72 -27.93
CA SER A 160 1.63 -13.81 -26.96
C SER A 160 0.40 -14.72 -26.94
N GLN A 161 0.63 -16.02 -26.73
CA GLN A 161 -0.41 -17.04 -26.57
C GLN A 161 -0.77 -17.28 -25.08
N GLU A 162 -0.13 -16.57 -24.17
CA GLU A 162 -0.36 -16.70 -22.74
C GLU A 162 -1.79 -16.26 -22.39
N LYS A 163 -2.48 -17.06 -21.57
CA LYS A 163 -3.82 -16.72 -21.07
C LYS A 163 -3.74 -16.46 -19.58
N ILE A 164 -3.80 -15.20 -19.20
CA ILE A 164 -3.76 -14.76 -17.81
C ILE A 164 -5.15 -14.22 -17.43
N SER A 165 -5.62 -14.57 -16.23
CA SER A 165 -6.89 -14.03 -15.72
C SER A 165 -6.81 -12.52 -15.54
N ASP A 166 -7.81 -11.81 -16.03
CA ASP A 166 -8.06 -10.37 -15.83
C ASP A 166 -8.83 -10.08 -14.53
N LYS A 167 -9.41 -11.11 -13.89
CA LYS A 167 -10.19 -10.96 -12.66
C LYS A 167 -9.37 -10.32 -11.53
N PRO A 168 -9.88 -9.26 -10.89
CA PRO A 168 -9.19 -8.61 -9.78
C PRO A 168 -9.20 -9.48 -8.52
N VAL A 169 -8.05 -9.54 -7.84
CA VAL A 169 -7.90 -10.08 -6.49
C VAL A 169 -7.87 -8.91 -5.51
N TYR A 170 -8.72 -8.97 -4.48
CA TYR A 170 -8.82 -7.90 -3.50
C TYR A 170 -8.14 -8.25 -2.18
N ARG A 171 -7.30 -7.33 -1.67
CA ARG A 171 -6.83 -7.35 -0.28
C ARG A 171 -7.53 -6.23 0.48
N VAL A 172 -8.55 -6.58 1.27
CA VAL A 172 -9.34 -5.61 2.03
C VAL A 172 -8.78 -5.48 3.44
N LEU A 173 -8.43 -4.26 3.84
CA LEU A 173 -7.89 -3.97 5.16
C LEU A 173 -9.01 -3.80 6.20
N PRO A 174 -8.70 -3.93 7.51
CA PRO A 174 -9.62 -3.54 8.57
C PRO A 174 -10.04 -2.07 8.46
N TRP A 175 -11.15 -1.73 9.12
CA TRP A 175 -11.54 -0.32 9.26
C TRP A 175 -10.56 0.41 10.16
N TRP A 176 -10.11 1.59 9.73
CA TRP A 176 -9.28 2.48 10.53
C TRP A 176 -10.06 3.70 10.96
N THR A 177 -10.07 3.98 12.26
CA THR A 177 -10.64 5.20 12.81
C THR A 177 -9.81 6.42 12.38
N VAL A 178 -10.51 7.49 12.02
CA VAL A 178 -9.92 8.79 11.69
C VAL A 178 -10.13 9.73 12.87
N SER A 179 -9.05 10.39 13.32
CA SER A 179 -9.16 11.37 14.41
C SER A 179 -9.89 12.62 13.93
N ALA A 180 -10.41 13.44 14.85
CA ALA A 180 -11.04 14.70 14.48
C ALA A 180 -10.06 15.64 13.75
N ASP A 181 -8.79 15.66 14.17
CA ASP A 181 -7.74 16.46 13.55
C ASP A 181 -7.48 16.01 12.10
N GLU A 182 -7.36 14.69 11.86
CA GLU A 182 -7.17 14.16 10.51
C GLU A 182 -8.39 14.38 9.62
N ALA A 183 -9.59 14.23 10.18
CA ALA A 183 -10.83 14.49 9.47
C ALA A 183 -10.94 15.96 9.04
N ALA A 184 -10.36 16.90 9.80
CA ALA A 184 -10.28 18.31 9.47
C ALA A 184 -9.12 18.68 8.52
N GLY A 185 -8.34 17.70 8.04
CA GLY A 185 -7.17 17.94 7.18
C GLY A 185 -5.91 18.35 7.95
N GLY A 186 -5.90 18.15 9.27
CA GLY A 186 -4.77 18.47 10.13
C GLY A 186 -3.53 17.64 9.80
N VAL A 187 -2.45 18.34 9.45
CA VAL A 187 -1.11 17.79 9.29
C VAL A 187 -0.32 18.24 10.52
N ARG A 188 -0.24 17.42 11.57
CA ARG A 188 0.81 17.56 12.60
C ARG A 188 1.92 16.54 12.38
#